data_AF-A0A963JIT7-F1
#
_entry.id   AF-A0A963JIT7-F1
#
_cell.length_a   1.000
_cell.length_b   1.000
_cell.length_c   1.000
_cell.angle_alpha   90.00
_cell.angle_beta   90.00
_cell.angle_gamma   90.00
#
_symmetry.space_group_name_H-M   'P 1'
#
loop_
_entity.id
_entity.type
_entity.pdbx_description
1 polymer ?
#
loop_
_entity_poly.entity_id
_entity_poly.type
_entity_poly.pdbx_seq_one_letter_code
_entity_poly.pdbx_strand_id
1 'polypeptide(L)'
;AADYTRGQTVADLITAADAGIAAFQALSAEAAAVVADREPFVILSFPTARAGGPYAGVQGAAIALSGAASTDPNGDALTHAWDFDLDGSFDDAVGVAVNYVPSAVGSTRVGLRVTDPSGRSDVAYAVVDVAAANRPPVIDSFAPASLAPVASPSSPLAFSVAASDPDGDPLGYAWTVEGVAVGAGAAYVYTPAPGETGTRIVRVTVSDGNPLSPDAAEQRVVRIEEDGPVLIPVPNVVGLAQAAAESAISAAGLVVGPVTTAYDAVVPAGSVISQLPPAGTEVAAGTAVAIVVSLGPEPVLIPVPNVVGLAQAAAESAIDAAGLVVGSVTTAYDAVVPAGSVISQLPPAGTEVAAGTEVAIVVSLGPEPAPVRCDVDGDGDIDKVDLSRISRARGQAATGPQDPRDGNGDGQITVADVQACIKQCTRPNCATE
;
A
#
# COMPACT_ATOMS: atom_id res chain seq x y z
N ALA A 1 -0.02 -106.87 -103.37
CA ALA A 1 -0.37 -108.15 -104.00
C ALA A 1 0.90 -108.97 -104.19
N ALA A 2 1.24 -109.76 -103.17
CA ALA A 2 1.99 -111.01 -103.22
C ALA A 2 2.10 -111.49 -101.75
N ASP A 3 1.92 -112.79 -101.52
CA ASP A 3 2.05 -113.50 -100.24
C ASP A 3 0.91 -113.39 -99.22
N TYR A 4 -0.25 -113.95 -99.60
CA TYR A 4 -1.06 -114.74 -98.66
C TYR A 4 -0.88 -116.22 -99.00
N THR A 5 0.30 -116.77 -98.67
CA THR A 5 0.53 -118.22 -98.68
C THR A 5 -0.03 -118.83 -97.40
N ARG A 6 -0.95 -119.78 -97.58
CA ARG A 6 -1.64 -120.59 -96.57
C ARG A 6 -0.64 -121.34 -95.69
N GLY A 7 -0.34 -120.80 -94.51
CA GLY A 7 0.55 -121.43 -93.53
C GLY A 7 0.69 -120.68 -92.20
N GLN A 8 -0.22 -119.75 -91.88
CA GLN A 8 -0.29 -119.12 -90.56
C GLN A 8 -1.53 -119.66 -89.86
N THR A 9 -1.34 -120.31 -88.72
CA THR A 9 -2.43 -120.75 -87.86
C THR A 9 -3.14 -119.53 -87.27
N VAL A 10 -4.39 -119.68 -86.80
CA VAL A 10 -5.08 -118.62 -86.04
C VAL A 10 -4.20 -118.13 -84.87
N ALA A 11 -3.38 -119.00 -84.29
CA ALA A 11 -2.43 -118.66 -83.25
C ALA A 11 -1.30 -117.71 -83.72
N ASP A 12 -0.83 -117.82 -84.96
CA ASP A 12 0.22 -116.94 -85.51
C ASP A 12 -0.33 -115.53 -85.78
N LEU A 13 -1.59 -115.42 -86.23
CA LEU A 13 -2.30 -114.15 -86.38
C LEU A 13 -2.58 -113.48 -85.04
N ILE A 14 -2.97 -114.24 -84.02
CA ILE A 14 -3.13 -113.73 -82.64
C ILE A 14 -1.79 -113.26 -82.10
N THR A 15 -0.71 -114.02 -82.28
CA THR A 15 0.63 -113.65 -81.80
C THR A 15 1.15 -112.38 -82.48
N ALA A 16 0.92 -112.21 -83.79
CA ALA A 16 1.28 -110.98 -84.50
C ALA A 16 0.42 -109.78 -84.06
N ALA A 17 -0.88 -109.99 -83.80
CA ALA A 17 -1.75 -108.95 -83.26
C ALA A 17 -1.36 -108.56 -81.82
N ASP A 18 -1.04 -109.52 -80.96
CA ASP A 18 -0.58 -109.30 -79.59
C ASP A 18 0.78 -108.58 -79.56
N ALA A 19 1.70 -108.93 -80.47
CA ALA A 19 2.96 -108.22 -80.64
C ALA A 19 2.74 -106.77 -81.16
N GLY A 20 1.78 -106.56 -82.05
CA GLY A 20 1.37 -105.23 -82.51
C GLY A 20 0.71 -104.38 -81.41
N ILE A 21 -0.11 -105.01 -80.57
CA ILE A 21 -0.71 -104.37 -79.38
C ILE A 21 0.38 -104.00 -78.37
N ALA A 22 1.32 -104.90 -78.09
CA ALA A 22 2.44 -104.64 -77.19
C ALA A 22 3.35 -103.52 -77.72
N ALA A 23 3.64 -103.50 -79.03
CA ALA A 23 4.41 -102.43 -79.65
C ALA A 23 3.68 -101.08 -79.63
N PHE A 24 2.36 -101.08 -79.88
CA PHE A 24 1.55 -99.86 -79.77
C PHE A 24 1.43 -99.37 -78.33
N GLN A 25 1.32 -100.27 -77.35
CA GLN A 25 1.32 -99.94 -75.93
C GLN A 25 2.68 -99.39 -75.48
N ALA A 26 3.79 -99.93 -75.98
CA ALA A 26 5.12 -99.40 -75.71
C ALA A 26 5.31 -98.00 -76.31
N LEU A 27 4.93 -97.79 -77.57
CA LEU A 27 4.98 -96.47 -78.21
C LEU A 27 4.04 -95.47 -77.52
N SER A 28 2.87 -95.92 -77.06
CA SER A 28 1.93 -95.12 -76.26
C SER A 28 2.51 -94.75 -74.90
N ALA A 29 3.23 -95.67 -74.24
CA ALA A 29 3.90 -95.42 -72.97
C ALA A 29 5.10 -94.46 -73.13
N GLU A 30 5.88 -94.60 -74.19
CA GLU A 30 6.97 -93.67 -74.54
C GLU A 30 6.41 -92.28 -74.90
N ALA A 31 5.33 -92.22 -75.68
CA ALA A 31 4.64 -90.96 -75.98
C ALA A 31 4.04 -90.33 -74.71
N ALA A 32 3.46 -91.13 -73.81
CA ALA A 32 2.96 -90.64 -72.52
C ALA A 32 4.09 -90.14 -71.61
N ALA A 33 5.26 -90.79 -71.63
CA ALA A 33 6.44 -90.34 -70.91
C ALA A 33 6.97 -89.01 -71.46
N VAL A 34 7.02 -88.83 -72.79
CA VAL A 34 7.41 -87.56 -73.42
C VAL A 34 6.39 -86.44 -73.16
N VAL A 35 5.10 -86.76 -73.05
CA VAL A 35 4.05 -85.79 -72.68
C VAL A 35 4.11 -85.46 -71.17
N ALA A 36 4.47 -86.41 -70.32
CA ALA A 36 4.62 -86.21 -68.87
C ALA A 36 5.91 -85.48 -68.47
N ASP A 37 6.97 -85.55 -69.30
CA ASP A 37 8.25 -84.85 -69.12
C ASP A 37 8.23 -83.40 -69.63
N ARG A 38 7.10 -82.95 -70.21
CA ARG A 38 6.88 -81.53 -70.45
C ARG A 38 6.45 -80.88 -69.14
N GLU A 39 7.44 -80.46 -68.37
CA GLU A 39 7.26 -79.41 -67.36
C GLU A 39 6.36 -78.31 -67.95
N PRO A 40 5.33 -77.83 -67.22
CA PRO A 40 4.44 -76.81 -67.75
C PRO A 40 5.29 -75.63 -68.22
N PHE A 41 4.97 -75.09 -69.40
CA PHE A 41 5.61 -73.87 -69.89
C PHE A 41 5.19 -72.73 -68.94
N VAL A 42 5.98 -72.50 -67.90
CA VAL A 42 5.74 -71.41 -66.95
C VAL A 42 5.98 -70.12 -67.71
N ILE A 43 4.90 -69.41 -68.03
CA ILE A 43 5.00 -68.04 -68.50
C ILE A 43 5.48 -67.24 -67.29
N LEU A 44 6.78 -67.04 -67.21
CA LEU A 44 7.37 -66.06 -66.31
C LEU A 44 6.71 -64.72 -66.66
N SER A 45 6.13 -64.05 -65.69
CA SER A 45 5.59 -62.69 -65.81
C SER A 45 6.54 -61.70 -65.15
N PHE A 46 6.34 -60.40 -65.36
CA PHE A 46 7.04 -59.40 -64.54
C PHE A 46 6.21 -59.18 -63.27
N PRO A 47 6.86 -58.94 -62.12
CA PRO A 47 6.14 -58.46 -60.95
C PRO A 47 5.58 -57.05 -61.20
N THR A 48 4.67 -56.59 -60.34
CA THR A 48 4.14 -55.22 -60.34
C THR A 48 4.52 -54.53 -59.03
N ALA A 49 5.35 -53.52 -59.11
CA ALA A 49 5.78 -52.72 -57.97
C ALA A 49 4.67 -51.77 -57.52
N ARG A 50 4.47 -51.63 -56.21
CA ARG A 50 3.60 -50.60 -55.62
C ARG A 50 4.27 -49.99 -54.39
N ALA A 51 4.91 -48.84 -54.60
CA ALA A 51 5.63 -48.10 -53.56
C ALA A 51 4.71 -47.47 -52.49
N GLY A 52 3.39 -47.57 -52.63
CA GLY A 52 2.41 -46.97 -51.71
C GLY A 52 2.27 -45.45 -51.88
N GLY A 53 2.01 -44.77 -50.76
CA GLY A 53 1.89 -43.31 -50.70
C GLY A 53 0.56 -42.74 -51.25
N PRO A 54 0.45 -41.40 -51.41
CA PRO A 54 1.47 -40.41 -51.07
C PRO A 54 1.78 -40.40 -49.57
N TYR A 55 3.03 -40.11 -49.22
CA TYR A 55 3.50 -40.01 -47.85
C TYR A 55 3.70 -38.56 -47.46
N ALA A 56 3.57 -38.25 -46.18
CA ALA A 56 3.86 -36.93 -45.64
C ALA A 56 4.63 -37.09 -44.31
N GLY A 57 5.54 -36.15 -44.04
CA GLY A 57 6.30 -36.12 -42.80
C GLY A 57 7.05 -34.82 -42.61
N VAL A 58 7.89 -34.77 -41.57
CA VAL A 58 8.73 -33.60 -41.25
C VAL A 58 10.22 -33.95 -41.41
N GLN A 59 11.02 -32.96 -41.76
CA GLN A 59 12.47 -33.11 -41.91
C GLN A 59 13.09 -33.74 -40.65
N GLY A 60 13.92 -34.77 -40.84
CA GLY A 60 14.60 -35.47 -39.75
C GLY A 60 13.77 -36.49 -38.97
N ALA A 61 12.45 -36.60 -39.21
CA ALA A 61 11.61 -37.64 -38.61
C ALA A 61 11.46 -38.86 -39.53
N ALA A 62 11.38 -40.06 -38.95
CA ALA A 62 11.18 -41.29 -39.70
C ALA A 62 9.75 -41.37 -40.29
N ILE A 63 9.67 -41.56 -41.61
CA ILE A 63 8.44 -41.80 -42.36
C ILE A 63 8.38 -43.29 -42.70
N ALA A 64 7.33 -43.97 -42.24
CA ALA A 64 7.12 -45.38 -42.53
C ALA A 64 6.61 -45.58 -43.97
N LEU A 65 7.41 -46.25 -44.79
CA LEU A 65 7.09 -46.60 -46.17
C LEU A 65 6.69 -48.08 -46.26
N SER A 66 5.83 -48.42 -47.23
CA SER A 66 5.35 -49.79 -47.39
C SER A 66 5.15 -50.15 -48.86
N GLY A 67 5.87 -51.20 -49.27
CA GLY A 67 5.76 -51.85 -50.58
C GLY A 67 4.80 -53.03 -50.60
N ALA A 68 4.05 -53.27 -49.51
CA ALA A 68 3.26 -54.48 -49.28
C ALA A 68 2.16 -54.75 -50.32
N ALA A 69 1.78 -53.74 -51.11
CA ALA A 69 0.81 -53.90 -52.19
C ALA A 69 1.42 -54.42 -53.50
N SER A 70 2.74 -54.63 -53.56
CA SER A 70 3.41 -55.21 -54.73
C SER A 70 3.00 -56.67 -54.92
N THR A 71 2.81 -57.07 -56.17
CA THR A 71 2.25 -58.39 -56.51
C THR A 71 2.98 -59.04 -57.66
N ASP A 72 3.07 -60.36 -57.65
CA ASP A 72 3.56 -61.15 -58.77
C ASP A 72 2.44 -62.01 -59.37
N PRO A 73 2.20 -61.97 -60.70
CA PRO A 73 1.15 -62.76 -61.34
C PRO A 73 1.33 -64.28 -61.21
N ASN A 74 2.56 -64.76 -61.02
CA ASN A 74 2.90 -66.16 -60.80
C ASN A 74 2.81 -66.55 -59.30
N GLY A 75 2.62 -65.57 -58.41
CA GLY A 75 2.57 -65.79 -56.96
C GLY A 75 3.95 -65.94 -56.32
N ASP A 76 5.01 -65.58 -57.04
CA ASP A 76 6.38 -65.69 -56.56
C ASP A 76 6.66 -64.71 -55.41
N ALA A 77 7.54 -65.12 -54.49
CA ALA A 77 7.97 -64.27 -53.39
C ALA A 77 8.88 -63.15 -53.91
N LEU A 78 8.56 -61.90 -53.55
CA LEU A 78 9.26 -60.72 -54.03
C LEU A 78 10.29 -60.20 -53.04
N THR A 79 11.48 -59.89 -53.55
CA THR A 79 12.46 -59.06 -52.84
C THR A 79 12.15 -57.58 -53.05
N HIS A 80 12.38 -56.74 -52.04
CA HIS A 80 12.04 -55.31 -52.05
C HIS A 80 13.29 -54.49 -51.74
N ALA A 81 13.66 -53.59 -52.65
CA ALA A 81 14.81 -52.71 -52.52
C ALA A 81 14.38 -51.27 -52.81
N TRP A 82 14.81 -50.32 -51.98
CA TRP A 82 14.39 -48.93 -52.03
C TRP A 82 15.52 -48.01 -52.48
N ASP A 83 15.14 -46.94 -53.17
CA ASP A 83 15.98 -45.85 -53.67
C ASP A 83 15.38 -44.54 -53.13
N PHE A 84 16.05 -43.91 -52.18
CA PHE A 84 15.63 -42.71 -51.48
C PHE A 84 16.26 -41.43 -52.07
N ASP A 85 17.44 -41.52 -52.67
CA ASP A 85 18.15 -40.36 -53.24
C ASP A 85 17.99 -40.21 -54.76
N LEU A 86 17.33 -41.17 -55.40
CA LEU A 86 17.01 -41.23 -56.83
C LEU A 86 18.26 -41.27 -57.73
N ASP A 87 19.36 -41.84 -57.24
CA ASP A 87 20.57 -42.06 -58.04
C ASP A 87 20.44 -43.24 -59.03
N GLY A 88 19.36 -44.03 -58.92
CA GLY A 88 19.04 -45.20 -59.74
C GLY A 88 19.59 -46.52 -59.18
N SER A 89 20.36 -46.46 -58.10
CA SER A 89 20.74 -47.56 -57.23
C SER A 89 19.63 -47.76 -56.20
N PHE A 90 19.25 -49.01 -55.92
CA PHE A 90 18.22 -49.30 -54.92
C PHE A 90 18.89 -50.03 -53.76
N ASP A 91 19.76 -49.31 -53.06
CA ASP A 91 20.61 -49.80 -51.99
C ASP A 91 20.43 -49.04 -50.66
N ASP A 92 19.48 -48.10 -50.59
CA ASP A 92 19.22 -47.33 -49.38
C ASP A 92 18.50 -48.11 -48.29
N ALA A 93 17.56 -48.98 -48.67
CA ALA A 93 16.86 -49.86 -47.72
C ALA A 93 16.33 -51.13 -48.36
N VAL A 94 16.19 -52.19 -47.56
CA VAL A 94 15.66 -53.49 -48.00
C VAL A 94 14.52 -53.92 -47.08
N GLY A 95 13.42 -54.38 -47.68
CA GLY A 95 12.27 -54.91 -46.95
C GLY A 95 10.93 -54.36 -47.41
N VAL A 96 9.86 -55.06 -47.00
CA VAL A 96 8.48 -54.71 -47.36
C VAL A 96 8.04 -53.40 -46.69
N ALA A 97 8.48 -53.15 -45.46
CA ALA A 97 8.25 -51.92 -44.72
C ALA A 97 9.59 -51.37 -44.23
N VAL A 98 9.85 -50.09 -44.48
CA VAL A 98 11.12 -49.41 -44.17
C VAL A 98 10.85 -48.02 -43.60
N ASN A 99 11.85 -47.43 -42.96
CA ASN A 99 11.79 -46.06 -42.46
C ASN A 99 12.69 -45.16 -43.31
N TYR A 100 12.11 -44.11 -43.89
CA TYR A 100 12.82 -43.07 -44.60
C TYR A 100 12.95 -41.82 -43.73
N VAL A 101 14.16 -41.27 -43.58
CA VAL A 101 14.41 -40.05 -42.79
C VAL A 101 14.86 -38.94 -43.75
N PRO A 102 13.97 -38.01 -44.12
CA PRO A 102 14.30 -36.98 -45.09
C PRO A 102 15.24 -35.93 -44.51
N SER A 103 16.28 -35.58 -45.27
CA SER A 103 17.26 -34.55 -44.89
C SER A 103 16.94 -33.16 -45.45
N ALA A 104 16.00 -33.06 -46.40
CA ALA A 104 15.58 -31.81 -47.04
C ALA A 104 14.06 -31.65 -47.05
N VAL A 105 13.60 -30.40 -47.03
CA VAL A 105 12.17 -30.04 -47.12
C VAL A 105 11.71 -29.96 -48.58
N GLY A 106 10.40 -30.09 -48.79
CA GLY A 106 9.76 -30.06 -50.10
C GLY A 106 9.24 -31.44 -50.54
N SER A 107 8.66 -31.48 -51.73
CA SER A 107 8.17 -32.73 -52.32
C SER A 107 9.30 -33.46 -53.04
N THR A 108 9.59 -34.68 -52.60
CA THR A 108 10.50 -35.60 -53.29
C THR A 108 9.80 -36.90 -53.67
N ARG A 109 10.50 -37.81 -54.35
CA ARG A 109 10.02 -39.16 -54.63
C ARG A 109 10.96 -40.17 -53.99
N VAL A 110 10.42 -41.34 -53.69
CA VAL A 110 11.17 -42.54 -53.32
C VAL A 110 10.82 -43.65 -54.29
N GLY A 111 11.83 -44.39 -54.75
CA GLY A 111 11.70 -45.54 -55.63
C GLY A 111 11.63 -46.84 -54.84
N LEU A 112 10.78 -47.77 -55.30
CA LEU A 112 10.75 -49.17 -54.88
C LEU A 112 10.97 -50.06 -56.10
N ARG A 113 11.98 -50.92 -56.03
CA ARG A 113 12.19 -52.03 -56.98
C ARG A 113 11.78 -53.33 -56.32
N VAL A 114 10.91 -54.09 -56.98
CA VAL A 114 10.60 -55.47 -56.59
C VAL A 114 11.17 -56.44 -57.61
N THR A 115 11.77 -57.53 -57.15
CA THR A 115 12.40 -58.54 -58.02
C THR A 115 11.95 -59.94 -57.62
N ASP A 116 11.53 -60.73 -58.62
CA ASP A 116 11.16 -62.13 -58.47
C ASP A 116 12.39 -63.07 -58.41
N PRO A 117 12.24 -64.37 -58.10
CA PRO A 117 13.35 -65.33 -58.12
C PRO A 117 13.94 -65.60 -59.51
N SER A 118 13.23 -65.24 -60.58
CA SER A 118 13.67 -65.37 -61.97
C SER A 118 14.56 -64.21 -62.44
N GLY A 119 14.71 -63.17 -61.60
CA GLY A 119 15.50 -61.97 -61.85
C GLY A 119 14.75 -60.88 -62.59
N ARG A 120 13.43 -61.00 -62.78
CA ARG A 120 12.58 -59.97 -63.39
C ARG A 120 12.17 -58.97 -62.33
N SER A 121 12.17 -57.70 -62.71
CA SER A 121 11.91 -56.61 -61.79
C SER A 121 10.98 -55.56 -62.38
N ASP A 122 10.26 -54.88 -61.50
CA ASP A 122 9.49 -53.67 -61.80
C ASP A 122 9.80 -52.58 -60.78
N VAL A 123 9.58 -51.32 -61.15
CA VAL A 123 9.88 -50.14 -60.32
C VAL A 123 8.66 -49.24 -60.22
N ALA A 124 8.34 -48.84 -58.99
CA ALA A 124 7.32 -47.84 -58.70
C ALA A 124 7.90 -46.69 -57.87
N TYR A 125 7.29 -45.51 -57.98
CA TYR A 125 7.67 -44.33 -57.20
C TYR A 125 6.49 -43.85 -56.36
N ALA A 126 6.77 -43.42 -55.13
CA ALA A 126 5.82 -42.72 -54.28
C ALA A 126 6.29 -41.29 -54.04
N VAL A 127 5.36 -40.34 -53.95
CA VAL A 127 5.65 -38.96 -53.55
C VAL A 127 5.74 -38.90 -52.03
N VAL A 128 6.74 -38.17 -51.54
CA VAL A 128 6.91 -37.84 -50.12
C VAL A 128 6.95 -36.33 -49.97
N ASP A 129 5.94 -35.77 -49.30
CA ASP A 129 5.87 -34.36 -48.97
C ASP A 129 6.51 -34.12 -47.59
N VAL A 130 7.64 -33.41 -47.56
CA VAL A 130 8.42 -33.16 -46.35
C VAL A 130 8.27 -31.71 -45.91
N ALA A 131 7.60 -31.49 -44.78
CA ALA A 131 7.53 -30.19 -44.14
C ALA A 131 8.80 -29.89 -43.31
N ALA A 132 9.09 -28.61 -43.06
CA ALA A 132 10.13 -28.22 -42.13
C ALA A 132 9.81 -28.69 -40.71
N ALA A 133 10.85 -29.00 -39.93
CA ALA A 133 10.67 -29.22 -38.50
C ALA A 133 10.36 -27.90 -37.81
N ASN A 134 9.29 -27.87 -37.02
CA ASN A 134 8.84 -26.68 -36.30
C ASN A 134 9.84 -26.33 -35.19
N ARG A 135 10.28 -25.07 -35.14
CA ARG A 135 11.15 -24.54 -34.10
C ARG A 135 10.30 -23.83 -33.05
N PRO A 136 10.64 -23.96 -31.76
CA PRO A 136 9.85 -23.33 -30.71
C PRO A 136 9.94 -21.80 -30.78
N PRO A 137 8.93 -21.10 -30.27
CA PRO A 137 8.97 -19.65 -30.12
C PRO A 137 10.09 -19.24 -29.16
N VAL A 138 10.55 -17.99 -29.28
CA VAL A 138 11.60 -17.39 -28.46
C VAL A 138 11.07 -16.13 -27.79
N ILE A 139 11.24 -16.01 -26.47
CA ILE A 139 10.98 -14.76 -25.76
C ILE A 139 12.20 -13.85 -25.92
N ASP A 140 12.03 -12.76 -26.66
CA ASP A 140 13.08 -11.77 -26.96
C ASP A 140 13.28 -10.79 -25.80
N SER A 141 12.19 -10.43 -25.10
CA SER A 141 12.26 -9.59 -23.91
C SER A 141 11.06 -9.79 -23.00
N PHE A 142 11.27 -9.61 -21.69
CA PHE A 142 10.22 -9.71 -20.68
C PHE A 142 10.42 -8.64 -19.60
N ALA A 143 9.45 -7.73 -19.51
CA ALA A 143 9.43 -6.66 -18.54
C ALA A 143 8.41 -6.95 -17.42
N PRO A 144 8.71 -6.58 -16.16
CA PRO A 144 9.95 -5.95 -15.70
C PRO A 144 11.16 -6.90 -15.72
N ALA A 145 12.37 -6.35 -15.94
CA ALA A 145 13.61 -7.14 -15.99
C ALA A 145 14.04 -7.68 -14.62
N SER A 146 13.63 -7.01 -13.53
CA SER A 146 13.88 -7.50 -12.17
C SER A 146 13.20 -8.85 -11.97
N LEU A 147 13.93 -9.86 -11.47
CA LEU A 147 13.39 -11.18 -11.14
C LEU A 147 12.42 -11.16 -9.95
N ALA A 148 12.54 -10.14 -9.10
CA ALA A 148 11.70 -9.92 -7.93
C ALA A 148 11.15 -8.49 -7.90
N PRO A 149 10.25 -8.14 -8.84
CA PRO A 149 9.61 -6.82 -8.86
C PRO A 149 8.64 -6.69 -7.67
N VAL A 150 8.36 -5.46 -7.28
CA VAL A 150 7.46 -5.14 -6.16
C VAL A 150 6.14 -4.61 -6.71
N ALA A 151 5.03 -5.02 -6.11
CA ALA A 151 3.70 -4.50 -6.39
C ALA A 151 2.95 -4.23 -5.08
N SER A 152 2.01 -3.29 -5.12
CA SER A 152 1.05 -3.06 -4.04
C SER A 152 -0.33 -2.77 -4.63
N PRO A 153 -1.43 -2.84 -3.86
CA PRO A 153 -2.76 -2.52 -4.40
C PRO A 153 -2.87 -1.13 -5.04
N SER A 154 -2.14 -0.13 -4.52
CA SER A 154 -2.06 1.22 -5.10
C SER A 154 -1.01 1.39 -6.20
N SER A 155 -0.10 0.42 -6.37
CA SER A 155 0.92 0.41 -7.43
C SER A 155 0.92 -0.93 -8.17
N PRO A 156 -0.04 -1.13 -9.10
CA PRO A 156 -0.11 -2.34 -9.93
C PRO A 156 1.11 -2.52 -10.81
N LEU A 157 1.49 -3.78 -11.06
CA LEU A 157 2.67 -4.11 -11.85
C LEU A 157 2.28 -4.49 -13.28
N ALA A 158 2.73 -3.69 -14.24
CA ALA A 158 2.56 -3.98 -15.67
C ALA A 158 3.68 -4.89 -16.19
N PHE A 159 3.27 -6.00 -16.81
CA PHE A 159 4.12 -6.93 -17.53
C PHE A 159 3.96 -6.75 -19.04
N SER A 160 5.07 -6.90 -19.75
CA SER A 160 5.06 -7.01 -21.21
C SER A 160 6.07 -8.05 -21.68
N VAL A 161 5.73 -8.74 -22.76
CA VAL A 161 6.58 -9.74 -23.40
C VAL A 161 6.68 -9.42 -24.88
N ALA A 162 7.89 -9.50 -25.42
CA ALA A 162 8.11 -9.57 -26.87
C ALA A 162 8.66 -10.96 -27.18
N ALA A 163 8.08 -11.60 -28.17
CA ALA A 163 8.48 -12.93 -28.61
C ALA A 163 8.41 -13.01 -30.14
N SER A 164 9.21 -13.92 -30.70
CA SER A 164 9.26 -14.21 -32.12
C SER A 164 9.27 -15.71 -32.35
N ASP A 165 8.71 -16.13 -33.48
CA ASP A 165 8.80 -17.50 -33.93
C ASP A 165 9.81 -17.62 -35.09
N PRO A 166 10.78 -18.54 -35.06
CA PRO A 166 11.76 -18.67 -36.13
C PRO A 166 11.17 -19.07 -37.48
N ASP A 167 10.01 -19.75 -37.50
CA ASP A 167 9.30 -20.19 -38.71
C ASP A 167 8.21 -19.19 -39.13
N GLY A 168 7.96 -18.16 -38.31
CA GLY A 168 7.01 -17.08 -38.59
C GLY A 168 5.58 -17.40 -38.20
N ASP A 169 5.38 -18.43 -37.38
CA ASP A 169 4.06 -18.84 -36.93
C ASP A 169 3.41 -17.80 -35.99
N PRO A 170 2.07 -17.67 -36.03
CA PRO A 170 1.36 -16.74 -35.16
C PRO A 170 1.42 -17.17 -33.70
N LEU A 171 1.82 -16.26 -32.82
CA LEU A 171 2.02 -16.54 -31.40
C LEU A 171 0.75 -16.32 -30.56
N GLY A 172 0.43 -17.30 -29.73
CA GLY A 172 -0.50 -17.23 -28.62
C GLY A 172 0.21 -16.97 -27.28
N TYR A 173 -0.45 -16.25 -26.38
CA TYR A 173 0.09 -15.87 -25.07
C TYR A 173 -0.89 -16.25 -23.97
N ALA A 174 -0.40 -16.92 -22.92
CA ALA A 174 -1.17 -17.26 -21.74
C ALA A 174 -0.45 -16.80 -20.47
N TRP A 175 -1.15 -16.01 -19.65
CA TRP A 175 -0.64 -15.53 -18.36
C TRP A 175 -1.25 -16.35 -17.22
N THR A 176 -0.40 -16.73 -16.26
CA THR A 176 -0.83 -17.38 -15.03
C THR A 176 -0.29 -16.67 -13.79
N VAL A 177 -1.08 -16.67 -12.72
CA VAL A 177 -0.68 -16.29 -11.36
C VAL A 177 -0.83 -17.52 -10.49
N GLU A 178 0.26 -17.99 -9.88
CA GLU A 178 0.25 -19.25 -9.11
C GLU A 178 -0.31 -20.44 -9.90
N GLY A 179 -0.04 -20.47 -11.21
CA GLY A 179 -0.55 -21.51 -12.12
C GLY A 179 -2.01 -21.35 -12.57
N VAL A 180 -2.75 -20.37 -12.03
CA VAL A 180 -4.13 -20.07 -12.44
C VAL A 180 -4.14 -19.10 -13.61
N ALA A 181 -4.90 -19.38 -14.66
CA ALA A 181 -5.01 -18.52 -15.84
C ALA A 181 -5.67 -17.17 -15.50
N VAL A 182 -5.02 -16.07 -15.91
CA VAL A 182 -5.45 -14.69 -15.59
C VAL A 182 -5.58 -13.78 -16.81
N GLY A 183 -5.02 -14.16 -17.96
CA GLY A 183 -5.05 -13.29 -19.14
C GLY A 183 -4.40 -13.89 -20.36
N ALA A 184 -4.53 -13.17 -21.47
CA ALA A 184 -3.94 -13.48 -22.77
C ALA A 184 -3.38 -12.21 -23.42
N GLY A 185 -2.56 -12.37 -24.45
CA GLY A 185 -1.90 -11.29 -25.19
C GLY A 185 -0.48 -10.95 -24.68
N ALA A 186 0.19 -10.02 -25.35
CA ALA A 186 1.59 -9.67 -25.08
C ALA A 186 1.82 -8.79 -23.82
N ALA A 187 0.76 -8.45 -23.09
CA ALA A 187 0.85 -7.64 -21.87
C ALA A 187 -0.18 -8.10 -20.84
N TYR A 188 0.15 -7.93 -19.57
CA TYR A 188 -0.71 -8.27 -18.44
C TYR A 188 -0.43 -7.31 -17.28
N VAL A 189 -1.45 -6.90 -16.53
CA VAL A 189 -1.29 -6.07 -15.34
C VAL A 189 -1.71 -6.88 -14.12
N TYR A 190 -0.77 -7.06 -13.20
CA TYR A 190 -1.01 -7.69 -11.92
C TYR A 190 -1.32 -6.63 -10.86
N THR A 191 -2.52 -6.72 -10.27
CA THR A 191 -2.95 -5.86 -9.16
C THR A 191 -3.19 -6.73 -7.92
N PRO A 192 -2.37 -6.61 -6.87
CA PRO A 192 -2.61 -7.30 -5.59
C PRO A 192 -3.97 -6.93 -4.98
N ALA A 193 -4.62 -7.88 -4.31
CA ALA A 193 -5.86 -7.60 -3.58
C ALA A 193 -5.59 -6.78 -2.31
N PRO A 194 -6.57 -5.99 -1.80
CA PRO A 194 -6.41 -5.29 -0.53
C PRO A 194 -6.06 -6.25 0.62
N GLY A 195 -4.98 -5.96 1.34
CA GLY A 195 -4.48 -6.80 2.44
C GLY A 195 -3.72 -8.06 2.00
N GLU A 196 -3.49 -8.26 0.70
CA GLU A 196 -2.62 -9.33 0.21
C GLU A 196 -1.17 -9.06 0.59
N THR A 197 -0.47 -10.08 1.09
CA THR A 197 0.95 -10.01 1.47
C THR A 197 1.69 -11.25 0.99
N GLY A 198 3.03 -11.17 0.92
CA GLY A 198 3.88 -12.29 0.53
C GLY A 198 4.35 -12.20 -0.92
N THR A 199 4.44 -13.34 -1.60
CA THR A 199 4.95 -13.42 -2.99
C THR A 199 3.97 -14.09 -3.92
N ARG A 200 3.98 -13.68 -5.19
CA ARG A 200 3.24 -14.33 -6.28
C ARG A 200 4.12 -14.64 -7.47
N ILE A 201 3.93 -15.82 -8.06
CA ILE A 201 4.57 -16.22 -9.31
C ILE A 201 3.67 -15.81 -10.46
N VAL A 202 4.10 -14.80 -11.23
CA VAL A 202 3.48 -14.42 -12.50
C VAL A 202 4.28 -15.06 -13.62
N ARG A 203 3.64 -15.89 -14.44
CA ARG A 203 4.26 -16.60 -15.56
C ARG A 203 3.56 -16.26 -16.86
N VAL A 204 4.33 -16.06 -17.92
CA VAL A 204 3.83 -16.03 -19.30
C VAL A 204 4.28 -17.30 -20.02
N THR A 205 3.39 -17.86 -20.82
CA THR A 205 3.67 -18.96 -21.76
C THR A 205 3.35 -18.46 -23.16
N VAL A 206 4.30 -18.62 -24.08
CA VAL A 206 4.20 -18.24 -25.49
C VAL A 206 4.21 -19.52 -26.31
N SER A 207 3.17 -19.70 -27.12
CA SER A 207 2.96 -20.89 -27.94
C SER A 207 2.78 -20.50 -29.39
N ASP A 208 3.36 -21.28 -30.30
CA ASP A 208 3.16 -21.22 -31.76
C ASP A 208 1.95 -22.08 -32.20
N GLY A 209 1.30 -22.79 -31.26
CA GLY A 209 0.19 -23.69 -31.51
C GLY A 209 0.61 -25.07 -32.06
N ASN A 210 1.90 -25.35 -32.18
CA ASN A 210 2.42 -26.61 -32.69
C ASN A 210 2.74 -27.58 -31.53
N PRO A 211 2.06 -28.74 -31.43
CA PRO A 211 2.29 -29.68 -30.33
C PRO A 211 3.63 -30.43 -30.41
N LEU A 212 4.39 -30.26 -31.50
CA LEU A 212 5.68 -30.92 -31.73
C LEU A 212 6.87 -30.06 -31.28
N SER A 213 6.68 -28.76 -31.02
CA SER A 213 7.66 -27.87 -30.40
C SER A 213 7.23 -27.53 -28.95
N PRO A 214 8.19 -27.30 -28.04
CA PRO A 214 7.86 -26.81 -26.70
C PRO A 214 7.48 -25.32 -26.72
N ASP A 215 6.53 -24.93 -25.88
CA ASP A 215 6.23 -23.52 -25.62
C ASP A 215 7.40 -22.82 -24.90
N ALA A 216 7.62 -21.55 -25.19
CA ALA A 216 8.53 -20.70 -24.41
C ALA A 216 7.82 -20.16 -23.17
N ALA A 217 8.52 -20.03 -22.05
CA ALA A 217 7.94 -19.47 -20.85
C ALA A 217 8.95 -18.70 -20.00
N GLU A 218 8.47 -17.63 -19.37
CA GLU A 218 9.24 -16.84 -18.42
C GLU A 218 8.37 -16.43 -17.23
N GLN A 219 8.98 -16.19 -16.07
CA GLN A 219 8.26 -15.86 -14.84
C GLN A 219 8.98 -14.83 -13.98
N ARG A 220 8.23 -14.14 -13.11
CA ARG A 220 8.72 -13.28 -12.04
C ARG A 220 8.12 -13.68 -10.71
N VAL A 221 8.90 -13.54 -9.65
CA VAL A 221 8.44 -13.70 -8.27
C VAL A 221 8.12 -12.31 -7.72
N VAL A 222 6.88 -11.87 -7.90
CA VAL A 222 6.41 -10.56 -7.45
C VAL A 222 6.39 -10.56 -5.92
N ARG A 223 7.05 -9.59 -5.31
CA ARG A 223 6.91 -9.30 -3.87
C ARG A 223 5.74 -8.34 -3.69
N ILE A 224 4.82 -8.69 -2.82
CA ILE A 224 3.68 -7.86 -2.48
C ILE A 224 4.02 -7.13 -1.19
N GLU A 225 4.09 -5.81 -1.30
CA GLU A 225 4.23 -4.93 -0.15
C GLU A 225 2.86 -4.34 0.22
N GLU A 226 2.66 -4.05 1.50
CA GLU A 226 1.51 -3.27 1.92
C GLU A 226 1.59 -1.88 1.28
N ASP A 227 0.43 -1.29 0.98
CA ASP A 227 0.41 0.09 0.56
C ASP A 227 1.07 0.97 1.64
N GLY A 228 1.96 1.86 1.21
CA GLY A 228 2.47 2.90 2.09
C GLY A 228 1.31 3.69 2.69
N PRO A 229 1.48 4.29 3.88
CA PRO A 229 0.43 5.08 4.49
C PRO A 229 0.00 6.18 3.52
N VAL A 230 -1.30 6.36 3.33
CA VAL A 230 -1.82 7.49 2.55
C VAL A 230 -1.29 8.78 3.18
N LEU A 231 -0.48 9.50 2.41
CA LEU A 231 0.12 10.75 2.86
C LEU A 231 -0.85 11.90 2.60
N ILE A 232 -1.02 12.72 3.63
CA ILE A 232 -1.88 13.90 3.65
C ILE A 232 -0.97 15.11 3.90
N PRO A 233 -1.06 16.17 3.08
CA PRO A 233 -0.34 17.40 3.35
C PRO A 233 -0.91 18.08 4.59
N VAL A 234 -0.05 18.43 5.54
CA VAL A 234 -0.46 19.16 6.74
C VAL A 234 -1.02 20.54 6.36
N PRO A 235 -2.25 20.91 6.76
CA PRO A 235 -2.83 22.21 6.44
C PRO A 235 -2.08 23.34 7.15
N ASN A 236 -2.11 24.55 6.57
CA ASN A 236 -1.64 25.75 7.27
C ASN A 236 -2.74 26.28 8.17
N VAL A 237 -2.49 26.26 9.48
CA VAL A 237 -3.40 26.76 10.52
C VAL A 237 -2.83 27.94 11.31
N VAL A 238 -1.60 28.39 11.01
CA VAL A 238 -0.99 29.57 11.64
C VAL A 238 -1.84 30.81 11.35
N GLY A 239 -2.12 31.59 12.38
CA GLY A 239 -2.96 32.78 12.33
C GLY A 239 -4.47 32.53 12.39
N LEU A 240 -4.93 31.27 12.34
CA LEU A 240 -6.34 30.95 12.56
C LEU A 240 -6.70 30.96 14.05
N ALA A 241 -7.97 31.23 14.36
CA ALA A 241 -8.51 30.98 15.69
C ALA A 241 -8.42 29.49 16.04
N GLN A 242 -8.14 29.15 17.31
CA GLN A 242 -7.93 27.76 17.76
C GLN A 242 -8.99 26.79 17.25
N ALA A 243 -10.28 27.09 17.42
CA ALA A 243 -11.37 26.21 16.97
C ALA A 243 -11.39 25.98 15.44
N ALA A 244 -11.01 26.99 14.66
CA ALA A 244 -10.91 26.88 13.20
C ALA A 244 -9.69 26.05 12.79
N ALA A 245 -8.57 26.20 13.50
CA ALA A 245 -7.37 25.36 13.32
C ALA A 245 -7.67 23.88 13.59
N GLU A 246 -8.32 23.57 14.73
CA GLU A 246 -8.71 22.21 15.10
C GLU A 246 -9.65 21.58 14.07
N SER A 247 -10.60 22.37 13.56
CA SER A 247 -11.52 21.95 12.50
C SER A 247 -10.79 21.67 11.18
N ALA A 248 -9.83 22.52 10.79
CA ALA A 248 -9.04 22.34 9.57
C ALA A 248 -8.14 21.10 9.63
N ILE A 249 -7.50 20.83 10.78
CA ILE A 249 -6.70 19.63 11.01
C ILE A 249 -7.57 18.37 10.89
N SER A 250 -8.72 18.36 11.57
CA SER A 250 -9.63 17.21 11.55
C SER A 250 -10.22 16.98 10.16
N ALA A 251 -10.59 18.04 9.43
CA ALA A 251 -11.11 17.97 8.08
C ALA A 251 -10.08 17.41 7.07
N ALA A 252 -8.79 17.61 7.33
CA ALA A 252 -7.72 17.02 6.53
C ALA A 252 -7.53 15.52 6.80
N GLY A 253 -8.21 14.91 7.77
CA GLY A 253 -7.98 13.51 8.17
C GLY A 253 -6.74 13.33 9.06
N LEU A 254 -6.26 14.41 9.67
CA LEU A 254 -5.24 14.43 10.71
C LEU A 254 -5.90 14.57 12.08
N VAL A 255 -5.15 14.36 13.16
CA VAL A 255 -5.67 14.54 14.53
C VAL A 255 -5.05 15.77 15.19
N VAL A 256 -5.84 16.42 16.04
CA VAL A 256 -5.33 17.53 16.86
C VAL A 256 -4.37 16.97 17.89
N GLY A 257 -3.13 17.45 17.86
CA GLY A 257 -2.09 17.12 18.83
C GLY A 257 -2.17 17.99 20.09
N PRO A 258 -1.07 18.05 20.88
CA PRO A 258 -1.01 18.94 22.04
C PRO A 258 -1.27 20.40 21.67
N VAL A 259 -2.17 21.03 22.43
CA VAL A 259 -2.42 22.47 22.39
C VAL A 259 -1.68 23.10 23.57
N THR A 260 -0.71 23.96 23.27
CA THR A 260 0.05 24.71 24.27
C THR A 260 -0.19 26.20 24.08
N THR A 261 0.16 27.01 25.07
CA THR A 261 -0.04 28.46 25.03
C THR A 261 1.27 29.21 25.20
N ALA A 262 1.40 30.36 24.55
CA ALA A 262 2.54 31.27 24.69
C ALA A 262 2.09 32.72 24.49
N TYR A 263 2.84 33.69 25.05
CA TYR A 263 2.64 35.10 24.75
C TYR A 263 3.23 35.44 23.38
N ASP A 264 2.52 36.27 22.62
CA ASP A 264 2.96 36.79 21.33
C ASP A 264 2.35 38.18 21.12
N ALA A 265 3.20 39.18 20.88
CA ALA A 265 2.76 40.57 20.73
C ALA A 265 2.16 40.88 19.35
N VAL A 266 2.34 40.00 18.36
CA VAL A 266 1.89 40.16 16.99
C VAL A 266 0.63 39.34 16.74
N VAL A 267 0.58 38.11 17.25
CA VAL A 267 -0.54 37.19 17.08
C VAL A 267 -1.63 37.46 18.13
N PRO A 268 -2.87 37.78 17.73
CA PRO A 268 -3.95 38.04 18.67
C PRO A 268 -4.23 36.86 19.61
N ALA A 269 -4.62 37.16 20.85
CA ALA A 269 -5.00 36.13 21.82
C ALA A 269 -6.08 35.18 21.26
N GLY A 270 -5.89 33.87 21.45
CA GLY A 270 -6.76 32.81 20.93
C GLY A 270 -6.46 32.36 19.50
N SER A 271 -5.46 32.95 18.82
CA SER A 271 -5.02 32.54 17.48
C SER A 271 -3.74 31.71 17.53
N VAL A 272 -3.53 30.84 16.54
CA VAL A 272 -2.36 29.95 16.48
C VAL A 272 -1.09 30.72 16.10
N ILE A 273 -0.06 30.66 16.96
CA ILE A 273 1.28 31.20 16.74
C ILE A 273 2.08 30.29 15.80
N SER A 274 2.07 28.99 16.09
CA SER A 274 2.86 28.01 15.36
C SER A 274 2.21 26.63 15.39
N GLN A 275 2.56 25.81 14.41
CA GLN A 275 2.12 24.42 14.30
C GLN A 275 3.32 23.49 14.10
N LEU A 276 3.15 22.22 14.45
CA LEU A 276 4.09 21.15 14.12
C LEU A 276 3.33 19.85 13.81
N PRO A 277 3.57 19.19 12.66
CA PRO A 277 4.53 19.53 11.61
C PRO A 277 4.20 20.83 10.85
N PRO A 278 5.18 21.44 10.14
CA PRO A 278 4.94 22.63 9.33
C PRO A 278 3.94 22.36 8.19
N ALA A 279 3.25 23.40 7.74
CA ALA A 279 2.31 23.31 6.63
C ALA A 279 2.97 22.74 5.35
N GLY A 280 2.23 21.89 4.63
CA GLY A 280 2.68 21.22 3.40
C GLY A 280 3.54 19.98 3.62
N THR A 281 3.94 19.68 4.87
CA THR A 281 4.63 18.41 5.18
C THR A 281 3.70 17.24 4.87
N GLU A 282 4.17 16.23 4.13
CA GLU A 282 3.41 15.01 3.87
C GLU A 282 3.54 14.05 5.05
N VAL A 283 2.41 13.70 5.67
CA VAL A 283 2.35 12.80 6.83
C VAL A 283 1.27 11.75 6.66
N ALA A 284 1.40 10.61 7.34
CA ALA A 284 0.36 9.58 7.32
C ALA A 284 -0.97 10.12 7.84
N ALA A 285 -2.08 9.66 7.27
CA ALA A 285 -3.42 9.91 7.81
C ALA A 285 -3.49 9.60 9.32
N GLY A 286 -4.18 10.45 10.08
CA GLY A 286 -4.27 10.34 11.54
C GLY A 286 -3.03 10.83 12.30
N THR A 287 -2.01 11.39 11.64
CA THR A 287 -0.87 12.02 12.33
C THR A 287 -1.33 13.22 13.17
N ALA A 288 -0.74 13.39 14.36
CA ALA A 288 -1.06 14.49 15.26
C ALA A 288 -0.37 15.80 14.85
N VAL A 289 -1.13 16.90 14.83
CA VAL A 289 -0.61 18.26 14.59
C VAL A 289 -0.71 19.06 15.87
N ALA A 290 0.43 19.35 16.50
CA ALA A 290 0.52 20.21 17.67
C ALA A 290 0.38 21.68 17.28
N ILE A 291 -0.25 22.48 18.13
CA ILE A 291 -0.40 23.92 17.94
C ILE A 291 -0.02 24.69 19.19
N VAL A 292 0.54 25.89 19.00
CA VAL A 292 0.78 26.87 20.07
C VAL A 292 -0.18 28.03 19.86
N VAL A 293 -0.98 28.35 20.87
CA VAL A 293 -2.02 29.38 20.83
C VAL A 293 -1.56 30.62 21.59
N SER A 294 -1.80 31.80 21.03
CA SER A 294 -1.41 33.07 21.62
C SER A 294 -2.25 33.42 22.85
N LEU A 295 -1.58 33.87 23.92
CA LEU A 295 -2.17 34.55 25.07
C LEU A 295 -2.26 36.08 24.87
N GLY A 296 -1.84 36.58 23.71
CA GLY A 296 -1.62 38.00 23.43
C GLY A 296 -0.25 38.47 23.91
N PRO A 297 -0.02 39.79 23.96
CA PRO A 297 1.25 40.36 24.43
C PRO A 297 1.56 39.95 25.87
N GLU A 298 2.84 39.75 26.17
CA GLU A 298 3.29 39.49 27.54
C GLU A 298 2.93 40.70 28.44
N PRO A 299 2.24 40.50 29.59
CA PRO A 299 1.87 41.60 30.47
C PRO A 299 3.12 42.30 31.01
N VAL A 300 3.13 43.64 30.93
CA VAL A 300 4.15 44.44 31.61
C VAL A 300 3.81 44.50 33.10
N LEU A 301 4.70 43.97 33.92
CA LEU A 301 4.58 44.01 35.37
C LEU A 301 5.35 45.21 35.94
N ILE A 302 4.71 45.91 36.86
CA ILE A 302 5.21 47.07 37.58
C ILE A 302 5.34 46.69 39.07
N PRO A 303 6.50 46.92 39.72
CA PRO A 303 6.63 46.73 41.16
C PRO A 303 5.86 47.83 41.91
N VAL A 304 5.00 47.43 42.83
CA VAL A 304 4.24 48.39 43.66
C VAL A 304 5.21 49.22 44.51
N PRO A 305 5.16 50.57 44.45
CA PRO A 305 6.04 51.42 45.24
C PRO A 305 5.71 51.31 46.74
N ASN A 306 6.71 51.57 47.59
CA ASN A 306 6.46 51.73 49.02
C ASN A 306 6.00 53.16 49.32
N VAL A 307 4.74 53.32 49.71
CA VAL A 307 4.14 54.59 50.07
C VAL A 307 3.80 54.72 51.56
N VAL A 308 4.03 53.67 52.34
CA VAL A 308 3.83 53.69 53.79
C VAL A 308 4.72 54.77 54.43
N GLY A 309 4.11 55.61 55.28
CA GLY A 309 4.77 56.74 55.95
C GLY A 309 4.87 58.01 55.11
N LEU A 310 4.51 58.00 53.82
CA LEU A 310 4.43 59.23 53.01
C LEU A 310 3.14 60.00 53.33
N ALA A 311 3.17 61.32 53.10
CA ALA A 311 1.95 62.13 53.07
C ALA A 311 1.03 61.65 51.93
N GLN A 312 -0.29 61.66 52.14
CA GLN A 312 -1.28 61.15 51.18
C GLN A 312 -1.02 61.65 49.74
N ALA A 313 -0.87 62.96 49.53
CA ALA A 313 -0.63 63.51 48.19
C ALA A 313 0.68 63.01 47.55
N ALA A 314 1.72 62.74 48.36
CA ALA A 314 2.99 62.18 47.87
C ALA A 314 2.86 60.68 47.57
N ALA A 315 2.06 59.93 48.35
CA ALA A 315 1.73 58.55 48.09
C ALA A 315 0.95 58.40 46.77
N GLU A 316 -0.10 59.21 46.58
CA GLU A 316 -0.88 59.27 45.34
C GLU A 316 0.02 59.56 44.14
N SER A 317 0.88 60.59 44.25
CA SER A 317 1.85 60.93 43.19
C SER A 317 2.83 59.80 42.88
N ALA A 318 3.29 59.05 43.89
CA ALA A 318 4.22 57.94 43.70
C ALA A 318 3.56 56.73 43.02
N ILE A 319 2.29 56.46 43.33
CA ILE A 319 1.47 55.41 42.69
C ILE A 319 1.25 55.75 41.21
N ASP A 320 0.80 56.97 40.93
CA ASP A 320 0.56 57.44 39.55
C ASP A 320 1.86 57.44 38.73
N ALA A 321 2.98 57.90 39.32
CA ALA A 321 4.28 57.92 38.66
C ALA A 321 4.82 56.52 38.31
N ALA A 322 4.41 55.49 39.06
CA ALA A 322 4.72 54.09 38.76
C ALA A 322 3.87 53.52 37.60
N GLY A 323 2.84 54.25 37.12
CA GLY A 323 1.89 53.74 36.15
C GLY A 323 0.83 52.81 36.75
N LEU A 324 0.61 52.93 38.06
CA LEU A 324 -0.47 52.29 38.81
C LEU A 324 -1.59 53.31 39.05
N VAL A 325 -2.73 52.86 39.55
CA VAL A 325 -3.88 53.74 39.84
C VAL A 325 -4.10 53.80 41.35
N VAL A 326 -4.43 54.96 41.89
CA VAL A 326 -4.85 55.08 43.28
C VAL A 326 -6.20 54.38 43.46
N GLY A 327 -6.23 53.36 44.32
CA GLY A 327 -7.43 52.60 44.66
C GLY A 327 -8.26 53.29 45.75
N SER A 328 -8.89 52.48 46.61
CA SER A 328 -9.64 53.03 47.74
C SER A 328 -8.73 53.74 48.74
N VAL A 329 -9.10 54.97 49.10
CA VAL A 329 -8.48 55.73 50.19
C VAL A 329 -9.41 55.67 51.39
N THR A 330 -8.94 55.05 52.47
CA THR A 330 -9.67 54.95 53.73
C THR A 330 -8.88 55.61 54.85
N THR A 331 -9.52 55.90 55.98
CA THR A 331 -8.89 56.61 57.10
C THR A 331 -8.99 55.81 58.39
N ALA A 332 -7.94 55.86 59.22
CA ALA A 332 -7.93 55.25 60.55
C ALA A 332 -7.12 56.12 61.54
N TYR A 333 -7.42 56.03 62.84
CA TYR A 333 -6.56 56.64 63.86
C TYR A 333 -5.28 55.81 64.05
N ASP A 334 -4.14 56.47 64.22
CA ASP A 334 -2.86 55.85 64.52
C ASP A 334 -2.01 56.80 65.38
N ALA A 335 -1.56 56.32 66.55
CA ALA A 335 -0.82 57.13 67.51
C ALA A 335 0.65 57.37 67.11
N VAL A 336 1.17 56.60 66.16
CA VAL A 336 2.57 56.64 65.72
C VAL A 336 2.69 57.35 64.36
N VAL A 337 1.77 57.08 63.45
CA VAL A 337 1.77 57.66 62.09
C VAL A 337 1.13 59.05 62.13
N PRO A 338 1.82 60.13 61.70
CA PRO A 338 1.28 61.48 61.70
C PRO A 338 -0.01 61.60 60.88
N ALA A 339 -0.94 62.44 61.34
CA ALA A 339 -2.18 62.74 60.61
C ALA A 339 -1.86 63.18 59.16
N GLY A 340 -2.58 62.60 58.19
CA GLY A 340 -2.38 62.82 56.75
C GLY A 340 -1.30 61.95 56.10
N SER A 341 -0.65 61.05 56.85
CA SER A 341 0.34 60.09 56.30
C SER A 341 -0.24 58.67 56.18
N VAL A 342 0.28 57.89 55.24
CA VAL A 342 -0.18 56.51 54.96
C VAL A 342 0.25 55.54 56.06
N ILE A 343 -0.73 54.85 56.66
CA ILE A 343 -0.56 53.78 57.64
C ILE A 343 -0.21 52.46 56.94
N SER A 344 -0.95 52.13 55.89
CA SER A 344 -0.79 50.87 55.16
C SER A 344 -1.22 51.01 53.70
N GLN A 345 -0.74 50.08 52.89
CA GLN A 345 -1.08 49.98 51.47
C GLN A 345 -1.42 48.54 51.09
N LEU A 346 -2.19 48.36 50.02
CA LEU A 346 -2.46 47.08 49.39
C LEU A 346 -2.57 47.24 47.87
N PRO A 347 -1.81 46.48 47.04
CA PRO A 347 -0.86 45.42 47.42
C PRO A 347 0.39 45.92 48.18
N PRO A 348 1.11 45.02 48.88
CA PRO A 348 2.34 45.39 49.58
C PRO A 348 3.44 45.84 48.62
N ALA A 349 4.34 46.70 49.11
CA ALA A 349 5.48 47.18 48.35
C ALA A 349 6.33 46.04 47.75
N GLY A 350 6.79 46.23 46.52
CA GLY A 350 7.59 45.25 45.77
C GLY A 350 6.78 44.12 45.13
N THR A 351 5.46 44.04 45.36
CA THR A 351 4.59 43.10 44.63
C THR A 351 4.57 43.47 43.15
N GLU A 352 4.77 42.52 42.24
CA GLU A 352 4.67 42.75 40.80
C GLU A 352 3.21 42.66 40.34
N VAL A 353 2.70 43.73 39.75
CA VAL A 353 1.30 43.83 39.29
C VAL A 353 1.22 44.38 37.88
N ALA A 354 0.11 44.16 37.17
CA ALA A 354 -0.08 44.73 35.84
C ALA A 354 -0.15 46.27 35.91
N ALA A 355 0.31 46.95 34.86
CA ALA A 355 0.12 48.39 34.72
C ALA A 355 -1.36 48.78 34.87
N GLY A 356 -1.61 49.87 35.59
CA GLY A 356 -2.97 50.34 35.91
C GLY A 356 -3.64 49.60 37.08
N THR A 357 -2.98 48.66 37.76
CA THR A 357 -3.52 48.02 38.97
C THR A 357 -3.76 49.06 40.07
N GLU A 358 -4.87 48.92 40.78
CA GLU A 358 -5.23 49.79 41.90
C GLU A 358 -4.40 49.50 43.16
N VAL A 359 -3.89 50.56 43.80
CA VAL A 359 -3.22 50.50 45.11
C VAL A 359 -4.07 51.24 46.13
N ALA A 360 -4.71 50.49 47.02
CA ALA A 360 -5.48 51.04 48.13
C ALA A 360 -4.55 51.51 49.26
N ILE A 361 -4.90 52.62 49.91
CA ILE A 361 -4.14 53.19 51.03
C ILE A 361 -5.05 53.50 52.23
N VAL A 362 -4.50 53.34 53.43
CA VAL A 362 -5.13 53.77 54.68
C VAL A 362 -4.36 54.99 55.20
N VAL A 363 -5.02 56.11 55.41
CA VAL A 363 -4.42 57.39 55.85
C VAL A 363 -4.72 57.64 57.32
N SER A 364 -3.70 58.10 58.06
CA SER A 364 -3.82 58.40 59.49
C SER A 364 -4.65 59.65 59.75
N LEU A 365 -5.57 59.58 60.72
CA LEU A 365 -6.25 60.71 61.35
C LEU A 365 -5.45 61.31 62.52
N GLY A 366 -4.25 60.78 62.79
CA GLY A 366 -3.45 61.06 63.98
C GLY A 366 -3.87 60.19 65.17
N PRO A 367 -3.36 60.48 66.37
CA PRO A 367 -3.78 59.81 67.59
C PRO A 367 -5.29 59.96 67.77
N GLU A 368 -5.94 58.90 68.25
CA GLU A 368 -7.35 58.95 68.63
C GLU A 368 -7.55 60.08 69.67
N PRO A 369 -8.49 61.02 69.44
CA PRO A 369 -8.75 62.10 70.37
C PRO A 369 -9.03 61.55 71.77
N ALA A 370 -8.46 62.19 72.79
CA ALA A 370 -8.79 61.84 74.17
C ALA A 370 -10.31 62.00 74.39
N PRO A 371 -10.93 61.12 75.20
CA PRO A 371 -12.35 61.21 75.50
C PRO A 371 -12.69 62.57 76.14
N VAL A 372 -13.92 63.01 75.89
CA VAL A 372 -14.38 64.38 76.17
C VAL A 372 -14.35 64.67 77.66
N ARG A 373 -13.72 65.79 78.04
CA ARG A 373 -13.46 66.25 79.43
C ARG A 373 -14.68 66.64 80.27
N CYS A 374 -15.87 66.28 79.86
CA CYS A 374 -17.10 66.69 80.52
C CYS A 374 -18.00 65.50 80.83
N ASP A 375 -17.63 64.33 80.31
CA ASP A 375 -18.24 63.06 80.66
C ASP A 375 -17.60 62.59 81.97
N VAL A 376 -18.24 62.91 83.08
CA VAL A 376 -17.70 62.66 84.42
C VAL A 376 -17.84 61.20 84.79
N ASP A 377 -18.82 60.51 84.22
CA ASP A 377 -19.10 59.11 84.53
C ASP A 377 -18.68 58.11 83.46
N GLY A 378 -18.13 58.59 82.36
CA GLY A 378 -17.42 57.85 81.33
C GLY A 378 -18.35 57.09 80.39
N ASP A 379 -19.61 57.48 80.27
CA ASP A 379 -20.62 56.76 79.49
C ASP A 379 -20.63 57.11 77.99
N GLY A 380 -19.77 58.05 77.58
CA GLY A 380 -19.50 58.41 76.19
C GLY A 380 -20.41 59.51 75.66
N ASP A 381 -21.31 60.04 76.48
CA ASP A 381 -22.02 61.28 76.19
C ASP A 381 -21.93 62.27 77.35
N ILE A 382 -22.53 63.44 77.17
CA ILE A 382 -22.54 64.47 78.21
C ILE A 382 -24.00 64.78 78.45
N ASP A 383 -24.46 64.53 79.67
CA ASP A 383 -25.86 64.67 80.02
C ASP A 383 -26.08 65.47 81.32
N LYS A 384 -27.33 65.54 81.80
CA LYS A 384 -27.66 66.30 83.02
C LYS A 384 -26.94 65.73 84.26
N VAL A 385 -26.71 64.42 84.31
CA VAL A 385 -26.02 63.75 85.41
C VAL A 385 -24.58 64.24 85.47
N ASP A 386 -23.87 64.29 84.34
CA ASP A 386 -22.51 64.84 84.28
C ASP A 386 -22.48 66.27 84.75
N LEU A 387 -23.29 67.13 84.16
CA LEU A 387 -23.35 68.55 84.51
C LEU A 387 -23.67 68.76 85.98
N SER A 388 -24.53 67.91 86.56
CA SER A 388 -24.81 67.94 88.00
C SER A 388 -23.62 67.51 88.85
N ARG A 389 -22.82 66.54 88.41
CA ARG A 389 -21.61 66.08 89.09
C ARG A 389 -20.52 67.16 89.04
N ILE A 390 -20.35 67.83 87.90
CA ILE A 390 -19.45 68.97 87.75
C ILE A 390 -19.89 70.10 88.68
N SER A 391 -21.18 70.44 88.68
CA SER A 391 -21.74 71.52 89.49
C SER A 391 -21.57 71.27 90.99
N ARG A 392 -21.75 70.02 91.44
CA ARG A 392 -21.50 69.62 92.84
C ARG A 392 -20.03 69.66 93.23
N ALA A 393 -19.12 69.48 92.29
CA ALA A 393 -17.68 69.54 92.53
C ALA A 393 -17.12 70.98 92.56
N ARG A 394 -17.99 72.00 92.39
CA ARG A 394 -17.59 73.41 92.44
C ARG A 394 -16.84 73.76 93.72
N GLY A 395 -15.71 74.44 93.57
CA GLY A 395 -14.81 74.85 94.65
C GLY A 395 -13.76 73.81 95.01
N GLN A 396 -13.76 72.64 94.36
CA GLN A 396 -12.69 71.66 94.45
C GLN A 396 -11.59 71.97 93.43
N ALA A 397 -10.35 71.63 93.78
CA ALA A 397 -9.26 71.63 92.80
C ALA A 397 -9.43 70.45 91.84
N ALA A 398 -9.13 70.65 90.56
CA ALA A 398 -9.09 69.56 89.60
C ALA A 398 -8.02 68.54 90.00
N THR A 399 -8.29 67.25 89.81
CA THR A 399 -7.38 66.16 90.21
C THR A 399 -6.19 65.99 89.26
N GLY A 400 -6.17 66.77 88.18
CA GLY A 400 -5.07 66.86 87.25
C GLY A 400 -5.54 67.53 85.97
N PRO A 401 -4.61 67.69 85.01
CA PRO A 401 -4.91 68.39 83.79
C PRO A 401 -6.07 67.78 83.00
N GLN A 402 -6.42 66.49 83.15
CA GLN A 402 -7.49 65.81 82.39
C GLN A 402 -8.73 65.46 83.24
N ASP A 403 -8.97 66.17 84.35
CA ASP A 403 -10.17 65.93 85.18
C ASP A 403 -11.44 66.20 84.35
N PRO A 404 -12.35 65.23 84.17
CA PRO A 404 -13.56 65.40 83.38
C PRO A 404 -14.60 66.33 84.03
N ARG A 405 -14.29 66.89 85.21
CA ARG A 405 -15.09 67.94 85.86
C ARG A 405 -14.50 69.33 85.63
N ASP A 406 -13.31 69.42 85.08
CA ASP A 406 -12.64 70.66 84.73
C ASP A 406 -12.82 70.90 83.24
N GLY A 407 -14.05 71.27 82.88
CA GLY A 407 -14.51 71.39 81.51
C GLY A 407 -13.79 72.47 80.71
N ASN A 408 -13.26 73.49 81.39
CA ASN A 408 -12.44 74.52 80.76
C ASN A 408 -10.93 74.22 80.86
N GLY A 409 -10.51 73.28 81.71
CA GLY A 409 -9.15 72.82 81.87
C GLY A 409 -8.23 73.77 82.65
N ASP A 410 -8.76 74.67 83.47
CA ASP A 410 -8.00 75.70 84.19
C ASP A 410 -7.42 75.23 85.54
N GLY A 411 -7.67 73.98 85.91
CA GLY A 411 -7.20 73.35 87.13
C GLY A 411 -8.12 73.58 88.33
N GLN A 412 -9.24 74.29 88.18
CA GLN A 412 -10.23 74.53 89.23
C GLN A 412 -11.63 74.18 88.75
N ILE A 413 -12.40 73.50 89.60
CA ILE A 413 -13.79 73.18 89.27
C ILE A 413 -14.68 74.33 89.72
N THR A 414 -15.27 75.04 88.77
CA THR A 414 -16.06 76.24 88.96
C THR A 414 -17.42 76.17 88.24
N VAL A 415 -18.23 77.22 88.32
CA VAL A 415 -19.47 77.32 87.50
C VAL A 415 -19.13 77.39 86.02
N ALA A 416 -17.98 77.97 85.70
CA ALA A 416 -17.56 78.12 84.31
C ALA A 416 -17.35 76.74 83.68
N ASP A 417 -16.93 75.73 84.44
CA ASP A 417 -16.74 74.35 83.97
C ASP A 417 -18.06 73.67 83.64
N VAL A 418 -19.06 73.81 84.51
CA VAL A 418 -20.42 73.35 84.22
C VAL A 418 -20.93 74.01 82.93
N GLN A 419 -20.76 75.33 82.80
CA GLN A 419 -21.18 76.07 81.61
C GLN A 419 -20.40 75.70 80.35
N ALA A 420 -19.11 75.37 80.47
CA ALA A 420 -18.28 74.89 79.38
C ALA A 420 -18.76 73.51 78.91
N CYS A 421 -19.09 72.63 79.85
CA CYS A 421 -19.59 71.29 79.58
C CYS A 421 -21.04 71.26 79.09
N ILE A 422 -21.90 72.19 79.51
CA ILE A 422 -23.29 72.31 79.01
C ILE A 422 -23.31 72.41 77.48
N LYS A 423 -22.36 73.14 76.90
CA LYS A 423 -22.27 73.34 75.44
C LYS A 423 -21.91 72.07 74.69
N GLN A 424 -21.31 71.10 75.38
CA GLN A 424 -20.92 69.81 74.84
C GLN A 424 -21.97 68.73 75.13
N CYS A 425 -23.03 69.08 75.87
CA CYS A 425 -24.14 68.16 76.07
C CYS A 425 -24.88 67.90 74.76
N THR A 426 -24.98 66.62 74.43
CA THR A 426 -25.65 66.12 73.22
C THR A 426 -27.08 65.65 73.48
N ARG A 427 -27.52 65.55 74.75
CA ARG A 427 -28.87 65.12 75.14
C ARG A 427 -29.86 66.32 75.25
N PRO A 428 -31.15 66.14 74.89
CA PRO A 428 -32.13 67.24 74.79
C PRO A 428 -32.45 68.02 76.09
N ASN A 429 -32.03 67.51 77.26
CA ASN A 429 -32.49 67.99 78.57
C ASN A 429 -31.43 68.77 79.37
N CYS A 430 -30.36 69.23 78.73
CA CYS A 430 -29.21 69.83 79.43
C CYS A 430 -29.31 71.32 79.77
N ALA A 431 -30.28 72.05 79.22
CA ALA A 431 -30.35 73.51 79.33
C ALA A 431 -31.43 74.04 80.30
N THR A 432 -32.04 73.19 81.14
CA THR A 432 -33.24 73.55 81.91
C THR A 432 -33.06 73.79 83.41
N GLU A 433 -31.85 74.06 83.91
CA GLU A 433 -31.64 74.69 85.23
C GLU A 433 -30.48 75.69 85.25
#